data_AF-A0A1E7FXV7-F1
#
_entry.id   AF-A0A1E7FXV7-F1
#
_cell.length_a   1.000
_cell.length_b   1.000
_cell.length_c   1.000
_cell.angle_alpha   90.00
_cell.angle_beta   90.00
_cell.angle_gamma   90.00
#
_symmetry.space_group_name_H-M   'P 1'
#
loop_
_entity.id
_entity.type
_entity.pdbx_description
1 polymer ?
#
loop_
_entity_poly.entity_id
_entity_poly.type
_entity_poly.pdbx_seq_one_letter_code
_entity_poly.pdbx_strand_id
1 'polypeptide(L)'
;MSSSLVTQLLTAGACFSYDKAGGETFQACALQPLECARNEFQLFHSSQWLTLYEPLRATECALQENIKNIPAMGRCDAESERYICTSHQTACRFSATFQEDDPDCRVVYDYSETASFFDKSYFPRCEVDDSDTVGTAYDATPPNLEDFCVWQFTECPNDQYDFDVADDFFANGKPNCQCDQVKVGACISTINNDNNEEGSSYFCAVSKEVCDTEDDYSYLKALQVESQLNVTCKLCDTLPFADTQGTGGNMPSSPTMRPQVAIQPSNTPPSPSPKRLPTTSPTPLVKSVDSSSQLTGSGDLLTSGQTAGVVIGTLAILLLMVGVYTKITSPQWCTHNEKEIIEEAPQQDANSLTIDRIDPEERSMVSIQ
;
A
#
# COMPACT_ATOMS: atom_id res chain seq x y z
N MET A 1 18.10 4.73 -32.15
CA MET A 1 17.13 5.78 -31.76
C MET A 1 16.44 5.22 -30.52
N SER A 2 16.75 5.75 -29.34
CA SER A 2 16.08 5.31 -28.11
C SER A 2 14.64 5.81 -28.17
N SER A 3 13.67 4.91 -28.26
CA SER A 3 12.26 5.29 -28.18
C SER A 3 12.00 5.66 -26.72
N SER A 4 11.68 6.92 -26.46
CA SER A 4 11.23 7.33 -25.12
C SER A 4 9.97 6.54 -24.78
N LEU A 5 9.95 5.86 -23.63
CA LEU A 5 8.75 5.21 -23.12
C LEU A 5 7.64 6.26 -22.92
N VAL A 6 6.40 5.87 -23.21
CA VAL A 6 5.24 6.72 -22.91
C VAL A 6 5.03 6.71 -21.40
N THR A 7 4.95 7.88 -20.78
CA THR A 7 4.65 7.97 -19.33
C THR A 7 3.14 7.98 -19.11
N GLN A 8 2.66 7.04 -18.30
CA GLN A 8 1.28 7.00 -17.82
C GLN A 8 1.29 7.32 -16.32
N LEU A 9 0.51 8.32 -15.92
CA LEU A 9 0.31 8.62 -14.51
C LEU A 9 -0.71 7.65 -13.91
N LEU A 10 -0.48 7.26 -12.66
CA LEU A 10 -1.40 6.46 -11.88
C LEU A 10 -2.71 7.22 -11.64
N THR A 11 -3.81 6.50 -11.71
CA THR A 11 -5.14 6.94 -11.26
C THR A 11 -5.48 6.17 -10.00
N ALA A 12 -5.86 6.88 -8.93
CA ALA A 12 -6.21 6.24 -7.68
C ALA A 12 -7.56 5.52 -7.75
N GLY A 13 -7.72 4.48 -6.93
CA GLY A 13 -9.01 3.93 -6.58
C GLY A 13 -9.70 4.78 -5.51
N ALA A 14 -10.68 4.22 -4.83
CA ALA A 14 -11.39 4.91 -3.76
C ALA A 14 -11.96 3.98 -2.69
N CYS A 15 -12.08 4.52 -1.49
CA CYS A 15 -12.79 3.90 -0.39
C CYS A 15 -14.26 4.30 -0.40
N PHE A 16 -15.14 3.32 -0.28
CA PHE A 16 -16.58 3.51 -0.10
C PHE A 16 -17.01 2.91 1.23
N SER A 17 -17.84 3.64 1.97
CA SER A 17 -18.49 3.10 3.17
C SER A 17 -19.83 2.49 2.82
N TYR A 18 -20.20 1.40 3.50
CA TYR A 18 -21.50 0.76 3.39
C TYR A 18 -22.39 1.14 4.56
N ASP A 19 -23.61 1.56 4.26
CA ASP A 19 -24.66 1.64 5.28
C ASP A 19 -25.35 0.28 5.47
N LYS A 20 -26.13 0.16 6.56
CA LYS A 20 -26.88 -1.07 6.86
C LYS A 20 -27.99 -1.38 5.83
N ALA A 21 -28.34 -0.43 4.98
CA ALA A 21 -29.31 -0.59 3.90
C ALA A 21 -28.65 -1.00 2.58
N GLY A 22 -27.32 -1.16 2.54
CA GLY A 22 -26.55 -1.53 1.35
C GLY A 22 -26.22 -0.36 0.44
N GLY A 23 -26.40 0.88 0.90
CA GLY A 23 -25.96 2.08 0.20
C GLY A 23 -24.45 2.28 0.32
N GLU A 24 -23.78 2.49 -0.81
CA GLU A 24 -22.38 2.87 -0.87
C GLU A 24 -22.23 4.40 -0.86
N THR A 25 -21.30 4.92 -0.05
CA THR A 25 -20.98 6.34 -0.02
C THR A 25 -19.48 6.53 -0.16
N PHE A 26 -19.06 7.27 -1.18
CA PHE A 26 -17.67 7.66 -1.39
C PHE A 26 -17.11 8.36 -0.15
N GLN A 27 -15.94 7.92 0.30
CA GLN A 27 -15.23 8.48 1.45
C GLN A 27 -14.01 9.31 1.02
N ALA A 28 -13.10 8.68 0.29
CA ALA A 28 -11.84 9.28 -0.15
C ALA A 28 -11.23 8.47 -1.30
N CYS A 29 -10.31 9.08 -2.04
CA CYS A 29 -9.42 8.35 -2.95
C CYS A 29 -8.39 7.54 -2.16
N ALA A 30 -7.97 6.41 -2.73
CA ALA A 30 -7.00 5.49 -2.12
C ALA A 30 -6.13 4.84 -3.20
N LEU A 31 -4.88 4.52 -2.86
CA LEU A 31 -3.95 3.84 -3.76
C LEU A 31 -4.04 2.31 -3.64
N GLN A 32 -4.41 1.78 -2.47
CA GLN A 32 -4.53 0.33 -2.26
C GLN A 32 -5.61 -0.04 -1.21
N PRO A 33 -6.05 -1.31 -1.15
CA PRO A 33 -7.14 -1.74 -0.26
C PRO A 33 -6.92 -1.49 1.23
N LEU A 34 -5.68 -1.61 1.70
CA LEU A 34 -5.34 -1.45 3.11
C LEU A 34 -5.72 -0.07 3.67
N GLU A 35 -5.69 0.96 2.83
CA GLU A 35 -6.05 2.34 3.21
C GLU A 35 -7.54 2.51 3.51
N CYS A 36 -8.37 1.61 2.99
CA CYS A 36 -9.79 1.55 3.26
C CYS A 36 -10.12 0.65 4.46
N ALA A 37 -9.19 -0.16 4.97
CA ALA A 37 -9.47 -1.13 6.03
C ALA A 37 -9.59 -0.50 7.43
N ARG A 38 -9.64 0.84 7.53
CA ARG A 38 -9.73 1.60 8.78
C ARG A 38 -11.00 1.30 9.57
N ASN A 39 -12.07 0.91 8.88
CA ASN A 39 -13.32 0.48 9.49
C ASN A 39 -13.85 -0.76 8.75
N GLU A 40 -14.51 -1.67 9.48
CA GLU A 40 -15.10 -2.91 8.93
C GLU A 40 -16.18 -2.68 7.85
N PHE A 41 -16.59 -1.43 7.63
CA PHE A 41 -17.63 -1.03 6.68
C PHE A 41 -17.08 -0.28 5.46
N GLN A 42 -15.79 -0.36 5.19
CA GLN A 42 -15.19 0.28 4.02
C GLN A 42 -14.68 -0.76 3.02
N LEU A 43 -14.97 -0.55 1.73
CA LEU A 43 -14.44 -1.33 0.61
C LEU A 43 -13.63 -0.43 -0.30
N PHE A 44 -12.56 -0.99 -0.84
CA PHE A 44 -11.78 -0.38 -1.90
C PHE A 44 -12.32 -0.78 -3.26
N HIS A 45 -12.54 0.21 -4.13
CA HIS A 45 -12.80 0.01 -5.54
C HIS A 45 -11.61 0.53 -6.35
N SER A 46 -11.15 -0.23 -7.34
CA SER A 46 -10.03 0.15 -8.20
C SER A 46 -10.36 1.34 -9.10
N SER A 47 -9.35 1.95 -9.71
CA SER A 47 -9.54 3.02 -10.71
C SER A 47 -10.29 2.55 -11.96
N GLN A 48 -10.13 1.28 -12.33
CA GLN A 48 -10.87 0.65 -13.43
C GLN A 48 -12.35 0.52 -13.10
N TRP A 49 -12.69 0.03 -11.90
CA TRP A 49 -14.07 -0.05 -11.43
C TRP A 49 -14.73 1.32 -11.40
N LEU A 50 -14.05 2.33 -10.85
CA LEU A 50 -14.55 3.69 -10.80
C LEU A 50 -14.87 4.23 -12.19
N THR A 51 -14.02 3.95 -13.18
CA THR A 51 -14.23 4.41 -14.56
C THR A 51 -15.50 3.82 -15.18
N LEU A 52 -15.84 2.57 -14.83
CA LEU A 52 -17.01 1.86 -15.34
C LEU A 52 -18.30 2.27 -14.62
N TYR A 53 -18.26 2.44 -13.29
CA TYR A 53 -19.47 2.55 -12.47
C TYR A 53 -19.66 3.94 -11.84
N GLU A 54 -18.58 4.68 -11.58
CA GLU A 54 -18.59 5.97 -10.86
C GLU A 54 -17.66 7.02 -11.55
N PRO A 55 -17.92 7.41 -12.81
CA PRO A 55 -16.97 8.17 -13.64
C PRO A 55 -16.62 9.57 -13.08
N LEU A 56 -17.53 10.16 -12.30
CA LEU A 56 -17.25 11.41 -11.59
C LEU A 56 -16.17 11.23 -10.53
N ARG A 57 -16.21 10.12 -9.78
CA ARG A 57 -15.19 9.77 -8.78
C ARG A 57 -13.91 9.28 -9.42
N ALA A 58 -13.99 8.58 -10.55
CA ALA A 58 -12.81 8.27 -11.36
C ALA A 58 -12.04 9.54 -11.75
N THR A 59 -12.76 10.56 -12.22
CA THR A 59 -12.15 11.85 -12.60
C THR A 59 -11.53 12.55 -11.40
N GLU A 60 -12.22 12.55 -10.26
CA GLU A 60 -11.70 13.12 -9.00
C GLU A 60 -10.43 12.42 -8.53
N CYS A 61 -10.41 11.08 -8.52
CA CYS A 61 -9.25 10.30 -8.07
C CYS A 61 -8.12 10.18 -9.10
N ALA A 62 -8.33 10.67 -10.33
CA ALA A 62 -7.27 10.84 -11.33
C ALA A 62 -6.49 12.16 -11.19
N LEU A 63 -7.01 13.12 -10.41
CA LEU A 63 -6.33 14.40 -10.22
C LEU A 63 -5.06 14.23 -9.38
N GLN A 64 -3.93 14.71 -9.90
CA GLN A 64 -2.64 14.62 -9.22
C GLN A 64 -2.64 15.37 -7.88
N GLU A 65 -3.37 16.48 -7.76
CA GLU A 65 -3.55 17.18 -6.48
C GLU A 65 -4.25 16.30 -5.42
N ASN A 66 -5.14 15.40 -5.83
CA ASN A 66 -5.79 14.48 -4.90
C ASN A 66 -4.85 13.33 -4.54
N ILE A 67 -4.16 12.74 -5.53
CA ILE A 67 -3.16 11.67 -5.31
C ILE A 67 -2.07 12.11 -4.33
N LYS A 68 -1.52 13.30 -4.51
CA LYS A 68 -0.49 13.87 -3.62
C LYS A 68 -0.93 14.02 -2.17
N ASN A 69 -2.24 14.09 -1.93
CA ASN A 69 -2.88 14.28 -0.63
C ASN A 69 -3.53 12.99 -0.07
N ILE A 70 -3.33 11.83 -0.69
CA ILE A 70 -3.85 10.57 -0.13
C ILE A 70 -3.03 10.19 1.11
N PRO A 71 -3.67 9.81 2.23
CA PRO A 71 -3.00 9.23 3.39
C PRO A 71 -2.66 7.76 3.15
N ALA A 72 -1.91 7.49 2.07
CA ALA A 72 -1.58 6.16 1.55
C ALA A 72 -0.33 5.54 2.18
N MET A 73 0.15 6.13 3.28
CA MET A 73 1.51 5.92 3.78
C MET A 73 1.48 5.62 5.27
N GLY A 74 2.56 5.01 5.74
CA GLY A 74 2.84 4.84 7.15
C GLY A 74 4.15 5.50 7.52
N ARG A 75 4.61 5.23 8.74
CA ARG A 75 5.82 5.81 9.30
C ARG A 75 6.75 4.74 9.81
N CYS A 76 8.04 4.85 9.55
CA CYS A 76 9.04 4.04 10.25
C CYS A 76 9.23 4.62 11.67
N ASP A 77 8.40 4.16 12.62
CA ASP A 77 8.24 4.74 13.97
C ASP A 77 9.33 4.26 14.95
N ALA A 78 10.58 4.47 14.55
CA ALA A 78 11.73 4.27 15.43
C ALA A 78 12.67 5.47 15.36
N GLU A 79 13.22 5.85 16.52
CA GLU A 79 14.21 6.92 16.61
C GLU A 79 15.42 6.67 15.69
N SER A 80 15.84 5.41 15.57
CA SER A 80 16.92 5.04 14.66
C SER A 80 16.61 5.32 13.20
N GLU A 81 15.33 5.28 12.81
CA GLU A 81 14.82 5.52 11.45
C GLU A 81 14.26 6.94 11.29
N ARG A 82 14.49 7.78 12.30
CA ARG A 82 14.18 9.22 12.31
C ARG A 82 12.72 9.54 11.99
N TYR A 83 11.82 8.58 12.22
CA TYR A 83 10.38 8.76 12.06
C TYR A 83 9.95 9.12 10.63
N ILE A 84 10.59 8.59 9.58
CA ILE A 84 10.26 8.97 8.19
C ILE A 84 8.88 8.45 7.74
N CYS A 85 8.14 9.26 6.97
CA CYS A 85 6.97 8.80 6.22
C CYS A 85 7.39 7.98 4.99
N THR A 86 6.79 6.80 4.81
CA THR A 86 7.07 5.92 3.67
C THR A 86 5.86 5.07 3.27
N SER A 87 5.91 4.47 2.08
CA SER A 87 4.78 3.81 1.42
C SER A 87 4.42 2.43 1.98
N HIS A 88 5.39 1.72 2.55
CA HIS A 88 5.21 0.32 2.95
C HIS A 88 6.22 -0.10 4.02
N GLN A 89 5.87 -1.09 4.86
CA GLN A 89 6.75 -1.60 5.92
C GLN A 89 8.13 -2.06 5.44
N THR A 90 8.23 -2.51 4.19
CA THR A 90 9.51 -2.95 3.61
C THR A 90 10.46 -1.80 3.33
N ALA A 91 9.95 -0.57 3.26
CA ALA A 91 10.76 0.62 3.07
C ALA A 91 11.43 1.08 4.38
N CYS A 92 11.03 0.50 5.52
CA CYS A 92 11.72 0.64 6.79
C CYS A 92 12.90 -0.34 6.87
N ARG A 93 13.94 0.06 7.59
CA ARG A 93 15.03 -0.84 7.98
C ARG A 93 14.51 -1.96 8.88
N PHE A 94 13.57 -1.65 9.77
CA PHE A 94 12.93 -2.63 10.63
C PHE A 94 11.44 -2.65 10.33
N SER A 95 10.95 -3.61 9.54
CA SER A 95 9.52 -3.65 9.18
C SER A 95 8.57 -3.65 10.39
N ALA A 96 9.01 -4.18 11.53
CA ALA A 96 8.24 -4.20 12.78
C ALA A 96 8.02 -2.82 13.43
N THR A 97 8.75 -1.78 13.00
CA THR A 97 8.59 -0.40 13.48
C THR A 97 7.66 0.40 12.57
N PHE A 98 7.21 -0.18 11.45
CA PHE A 98 6.28 0.50 10.56
C PHE A 98 4.92 0.65 11.22
N GLN A 99 4.50 1.89 11.41
CA GLN A 99 3.16 2.24 11.81
C GLN A 99 2.35 2.55 10.55
N GLU A 100 1.43 1.66 10.22
CA GLU A 100 0.47 1.86 9.13
C GLU A 100 -0.47 3.03 9.44
N ASP A 101 -1.01 3.67 8.39
CA ASP A 101 -2.06 4.70 8.48
C ASP A 101 -1.72 5.91 9.35
N ASP A 102 -0.47 6.38 9.31
CA ASP A 102 -0.09 7.61 10.02
C ASP A 102 -0.86 8.82 9.44
N PRO A 103 -1.66 9.54 10.26
CA PRO A 103 -2.52 10.62 9.78
C PRO A 103 -1.76 11.88 9.36
N ASP A 104 -0.45 11.96 9.63
CA ASP A 104 0.41 13.06 9.21
C ASP A 104 1.21 12.72 7.94
N CYS A 105 1.27 11.43 7.56
CA CYS A 105 1.89 11.02 6.30
C CYS A 105 0.94 11.15 5.11
N ARG A 106 1.39 11.83 4.07
CA ARG A 106 0.75 11.90 2.73
C ARG A 106 1.73 11.50 1.66
N VAL A 107 1.25 11.19 0.46
CA VAL A 107 2.11 10.80 -0.68
C VAL A 107 3.30 11.75 -0.91
N VAL A 108 3.12 13.05 -0.71
CA VAL A 108 4.20 14.05 -0.86
C VAL A 108 4.80 14.50 0.47
N TYR A 109 3.96 14.81 1.47
CA TYR A 109 4.37 15.56 2.65
C TYR A 109 4.31 14.72 3.93
N ASP A 110 5.24 15.02 4.83
CA ASP A 110 5.19 14.64 6.24
C ASP A 110 4.76 15.85 7.07
N TYR A 111 3.56 15.82 7.63
CA TYR A 111 3.02 16.91 8.45
C TYR A 111 3.37 16.80 9.93
N SER A 112 4.18 15.82 10.32
CA SER A 112 4.52 15.60 11.72
C SER A 112 5.32 16.77 12.29
N GLU A 113 4.85 17.30 13.41
CA GLU A 113 5.57 18.31 14.18
C GLU A 113 6.82 17.75 14.88
N THR A 114 6.92 16.43 15.04
CA THR A 114 8.04 15.77 15.74
C THR A 114 9.21 15.48 14.82
N ALA A 115 8.97 15.33 13.51
CA ALA A 115 9.99 15.11 12.50
C ALA A 115 10.62 16.44 12.08
N SER A 116 11.39 17.08 12.96
CA SER A 116 11.99 18.40 12.71
C SER A 116 12.95 18.49 11.50
N PHE A 117 13.20 17.37 10.82
CA PHE A 117 14.14 17.24 9.70
C PHE A 117 13.49 16.76 8.39
N PHE A 118 12.28 16.21 8.43
CA PHE A 118 11.61 15.66 7.26
C PHE A 118 10.25 16.33 7.10
N ASP A 119 10.09 17.07 6.01
CA ASP A 119 8.83 17.68 5.60
C ASP A 119 8.15 16.88 4.46
N LYS A 120 8.73 15.73 4.10
CA LYS A 120 8.35 14.93 2.94
C LYS A 120 8.28 13.45 3.24
N SER A 121 7.54 12.77 2.39
CA SER A 121 7.54 11.33 2.32
C SER A 121 8.63 10.81 1.39
N TYR A 122 9.28 9.72 1.82
CA TYR A 122 10.40 9.11 1.12
C TYR A 122 10.06 7.68 0.71
N PHE A 123 10.54 7.29 -0.46
CA PHE A 123 10.27 5.99 -1.06
C PHE A 123 11.55 5.15 -1.16
N PRO A 124 11.44 3.82 -1.09
CA PRO A 124 12.58 2.96 -1.30
C PRO A 124 13.06 3.00 -2.77
N ARG A 125 14.25 2.46 -3.00
CA ARG A 125 14.93 2.47 -4.30
C ARG A 125 15.43 1.08 -4.67
N CYS A 126 15.36 0.74 -5.95
CA CYS A 126 16.13 -0.36 -6.52
C CYS A 126 17.44 0.22 -7.08
N GLU A 127 18.58 -0.22 -6.55
CA GLU A 127 19.92 0.13 -7.02
C GLU A 127 20.46 -1.00 -7.90
N VAL A 128 21.10 -0.67 -9.02
CA VAL A 128 21.74 -1.68 -9.87
C VAL A 128 22.83 -2.40 -9.07
N ASP A 129 22.75 -3.73 -8.99
CA ASP A 129 23.74 -4.52 -8.26
C ASP A 129 25.08 -4.51 -9.04
N ASP A 130 26.01 -3.68 -8.58
CA ASP A 130 27.36 -3.58 -9.12
C ASP A 130 28.30 -4.68 -8.56
N SER A 131 27.85 -5.51 -7.60
CA SER A 131 28.71 -6.45 -6.87
C SER A 131 29.24 -7.61 -7.73
N ASP A 132 28.51 -8.00 -8.78
CA ASP A 132 28.94 -9.01 -9.76
C ASP A 132 29.97 -8.47 -10.79
N THR A 133 30.27 -7.16 -10.78
CA THR A 133 31.30 -6.58 -11.67
C THR A 133 32.71 -6.54 -11.06
N VAL A 134 32.88 -7.01 -9.82
CA VAL A 134 34.19 -7.08 -9.13
C VAL A 134 35.03 -8.24 -9.68
N GLY A 135 35.54 -8.09 -10.91
CA GLY A 135 36.52 -9.01 -11.48
C GLY A 135 36.63 -9.04 -13.00
N THR A 136 35.63 -8.57 -13.74
CA THR A 136 35.65 -8.57 -15.21
C THR A 136 35.40 -7.18 -15.74
N ALA A 137 36.50 -6.45 -16.00
CA ALA A 137 36.61 -5.33 -16.94
C ALA A 137 35.40 -4.37 -17.01
N TYR A 138 35.32 -3.42 -16.08
CA TYR A 138 34.99 -1.98 -16.23
C TYR A 138 33.82 -1.48 -17.12
N ASP A 139 33.03 -2.32 -17.80
CA ASP A 139 32.06 -1.83 -18.81
C ASP A 139 30.96 -2.86 -19.15
N ALA A 140 30.57 -3.70 -18.20
CA ALA A 140 29.62 -4.80 -18.42
C ALA A 140 28.27 -4.62 -17.71
N THR A 141 27.96 -3.44 -17.15
CA THR A 141 26.58 -3.14 -16.79
C THR A 141 25.75 -3.27 -18.07
N PRO A 142 24.72 -4.14 -18.11
CA PRO A 142 23.87 -4.26 -19.28
C PRO A 142 23.42 -2.85 -19.68
N PRO A 143 23.50 -2.46 -20.96
CA PRO A 143 23.46 -1.05 -21.39
C PRO A 143 22.17 -0.26 -21.12
N ASN A 144 21.26 -0.76 -20.28
CA ASN A 144 19.98 -0.13 -19.97
C ASN A 144 19.51 -0.32 -18.51
N LEU A 145 20.38 -0.74 -17.58
CA LEU A 145 20.01 -0.77 -16.16
C LEU A 145 20.20 0.62 -15.56
N GLU A 146 19.13 1.16 -14.97
CA GLU A 146 19.15 2.39 -14.20
C GLU A 146 18.51 2.13 -12.84
N ASP A 147 19.00 2.82 -11.81
CA ASP A 147 18.35 2.84 -10.52
C ASP A 147 16.97 3.51 -10.62
N PHE A 148 16.00 3.06 -9.83
CA PHE A 148 14.66 3.64 -9.84
C PHE A 148 13.98 3.56 -8.46
N CYS A 149 13.10 4.52 -8.17
CA CYS A 149 12.34 4.53 -6.92
C CYS A 149 11.08 3.65 -7.09
N VAL A 150 10.67 2.96 -6.03
CA VAL A 150 9.55 2.01 -6.05
C VAL A 150 8.62 2.19 -4.86
N TRP A 151 7.41 1.63 -4.96
CA TRP A 151 6.45 1.64 -3.86
C TRP A 151 6.86 0.72 -2.71
N GLN A 152 7.43 -0.45 -3.01
CA GLN A 152 7.76 -1.49 -2.02
C GLN A 152 8.83 -2.45 -2.51
N PHE A 153 9.40 -3.26 -1.60
CA PHE A 153 10.48 -4.21 -1.90
C PHE A 153 10.17 -5.18 -3.03
N THR A 154 8.93 -5.68 -3.09
CA THR A 154 8.55 -6.67 -4.10
C THR A 154 8.59 -6.14 -5.52
N GLU A 155 8.71 -4.83 -5.73
CA GLU A 155 8.89 -4.22 -7.04
C GLU A 155 10.31 -4.37 -7.60
N CYS A 156 11.32 -4.56 -6.75
CA CYS A 156 12.70 -4.75 -7.20
C CYS A 156 12.93 -6.20 -7.70
N PRO A 157 13.48 -6.38 -8.90
CA PRO A 157 13.95 -7.70 -9.36
C PRO A 157 15.25 -8.09 -8.65
N ASN A 158 15.22 -9.17 -7.86
CA ASN A 158 16.35 -9.63 -7.05
C ASN A 158 17.59 -10.11 -7.84
N ASP A 159 17.50 -10.24 -9.17
CA ASP A 159 18.56 -10.77 -10.01
C ASP A 159 19.53 -9.71 -10.54
N GLN A 160 19.14 -8.43 -10.50
CA GLN A 160 19.90 -7.31 -11.10
C GLN A 160 19.90 -6.06 -10.22
N TYR A 161 19.11 -6.07 -9.14
CA TYR A 161 18.92 -4.90 -8.29
C TYR A 161 19.01 -5.27 -6.82
N ASP A 162 19.73 -4.45 -6.08
CA ASP A 162 19.68 -4.36 -4.64
C ASP A 162 18.54 -3.43 -4.21
N PHE A 163 18.00 -3.69 -3.02
CA PHE A 163 16.94 -2.86 -2.44
C PHE A 163 17.49 -1.96 -1.34
N ASP A 164 17.26 -0.66 -1.53
CA ASP A 164 17.52 0.38 -0.55
C ASP A 164 16.23 0.84 0.12
N VAL A 165 16.28 0.90 1.45
CA VAL A 165 15.20 1.45 2.30
C VAL A 165 15.03 2.96 2.09
N ALA A 166 13.90 3.52 2.51
CA ALA A 166 13.57 4.94 2.29
C ALA A 166 14.46 5.94 3.05
N ASP A 167 15.20 5.51 4.07
CA ASP A 167 16.03 6.37 4.90
C ASP A 167 17.44 6.59 4.30
N ASP A 168 17.76 7.85 3.97
CA ASP A 168 19.01 8.25 3.31
C ASP A 168 20.30 7.91 4.08
N PHE A 169 20.23 7.86 5.40
CA PHE A 169 21.40 7.53 6.23
C PHE A 169 21.72 6.04 6.12
N PHE A 170 20.69 5.19 6.03
CA PHE A 170 20.87 3.74 5.93
C PHE A 170 21.10 3.22 4.53
N ALA A 171 20.66 3.94 3.50
CA ALA A 171 20.97 3.61 2.12
C ALA A 171 22.19 4.41 1.59
N ASN A 172 23.18 4.64 2.47
CA ASN A 172 24.52 5.16 2.12
C ASN A 172 24.52 6.52 1.39
N GLY A 173 23.59 7.42 1.72
CA GLY A 173 23.44 8.73 1.05
C GLY A 173 22.56 8.67 -0.21
N LYS A 174 21.86 7.56 -0.40
CA LYS A 174 20.63 7.39 -1.16
C LYS A 174 19.59 6.94 -0.10
N PRO A 175 18.27 7.27 -0.14
CA PRO A 175 17.50 7.83 -1.22
C PRO A 175 16.89 9.21 -0.88
N ASN A 176 17.07 10.13 -1.83
CA ASN A 176 16.16 11.25 -2.04
C ASN A 176 15.15 10.85 -3.13
N CYS A 177 14.28 9.87 -2.81
CA CYS A 177 13.21 9.40 -3.68
C CYS A 177 11.88 10.03 -3.26
N GLN A 178 11.33 10.88 -4.12
CA GLN A 178 10.01 11.49 -3.96
C GLN A 178 9.02 10.88 -4.96
N CYS A 179 7.73 11.17 -4.78
CA CYS A 179 6.67 10.47 -5.51
C CYS A 179 6.71 10.62 -7.05
N ASP A 180 7.33 11.68 -7.58
CA ASP A 180 7.49 11.91 -9.02
C ASP A 180 8.59 11.06 -9.69
N GLN A 181 9.42 10.43 -8.86
CA GLN A 181 10.47 9.49 -9.27
C GLN A 181 10.04 8.03 -9.10
N VAL A 182 8.92 7.76 -8.42
CA VAL A 182 8.44 6.41 -8.14
C VAL A 182 7.80 5.80 -9.38
N LYS A 183 8.39 4.70 -9.86
CA LYS A 183 7.78 3.81 -10.83
C LYS A 183 6.85 2.82 -10.08
N VAL A 184 5.70 2.56 -10.68
CA VAL A 184 4.70 1.62 -10.13
C VAL A 184 4.37 0.55 -11.18
N GLY A 185 3.74 -0.54 -10.75
CA GLY A 185 3.29 -1.58 -11.66
C GLY A 185 2.00 -1.23 -12.40
N ALA A 186 1.41 -2.24 -13.02
CA ALA A 186 0.12 -2.14 -13.69
C ALA A 186 -0.68 -3.43 -13.56
N CYS A 187 -1.99 -3.29 -13.50
CA CYS A 187 -2.93 -4.39 -13.67
C CYS A 187 -3.22 -4.56 -15.17
N ILE A 188 -2.99 -5.75 -15.71
CA ILE A 188 -3.29 -6.11 -17.10
C ILE A 188 -4.41 -7.15 -17.16
N SER A 189 -5.40 -6.91 -18.01
CA SER A 189 -6.50 -7.86 -18.24
C SER A 189 -5.98 -9.16 -18.85
N THR A 190 -6.42 -10.28 -18.28
CA THR A 190 -6.11 -11.65 -18.72
C THR A 190 -7.08 -12.17 -19.78
N ILE A 191 -8.22 -11.50 -19.99
CA ILE A 191 -9.29 -11.92 -20.93
C ILE A 191 -8.93 -11.56 -22.39
N ASN A 192 -8.11 -10.54 -22.63
CA ASN A 192 -7.90 -9.97 -23.97
C ASN A 192 -6.75 -10.59 -24.79
N ASN A 193 -6.24 -11.77 -24.42
CA ASN A 193 -5.12 -12.38 -25.16
C ASN A 193 -5.52 -13.21 -26.40
N ASP A 194 -6.81 -13.54 -26.58
CA ASP A 194 -7.24 -14.48 -27.63
C ASP A 194 -7.83 -13.83 -28.90
N ASN A 195 -8.25 -12.57 -28.84
CA ASN A 195 -8.77 -11.85 -29.99
C ASN A 195 -7.82 -10.69 -30.28
N ASN A 196 -7.24 -10.65 -31.48
CA ASN A 196 -6.33 -9.62 -31.98
C ASN A 196 -6.96 -8.20 -32.05
N GLU A 197 -7.72 -7.77 -31.05
CA GLU A 197 -8.06 -6.37 -30.83
C GLU A 197 -6.84 -5.71 -30.20
N GLU A 198 -6.31 -4.73 -30.92
CA GLU A 198 -5.11 -3.97 -30.57
C GLU A 198 -5.33 -3.22 -29.25
N GLY A 199 -5.01 -3.86 -28.12
CA GLY A 199 -4.90 -3.21 -26.81
C GLY A 199 -5.31 -4.12 -25.66
N SER A 200 -4.33 -4.70 -24.96
CA SER A 200 -4.56 -5.21 -23.60
C SER A 200 -5.04 -4.04 -22.75
N SER A 201 -6.23 -4.15 -22.13
CA SER A 201 -6.69 -3.13 -21.19
C SER A 201 -5.81 -3.21 -19.94
N TYR A 202 -5.16 -2.11 -19.59
CA TYR A 202 -4.33 -2.02 -18.40
C TYR A 202 -4.59 -0.70 -17.66
N PHE A 203 -4.28 -0.70 -16.37
CA PHE A 203 -4.24 0.51 -15.55
C PHE A 203 -3.07 0.43 -14.56
N CYS A 204 -2.43 1.57 -14.28
CA CYS A 204 -1.31 1.61 -13.35
C CYS A 204 -1.78 1.38 -11.90
N ALA A 205 -1.00 0.64 -11.11
CA ALA A 205 -1.31 0.28 -9.73
C ALA A 205 -0.04 0.24 -8.88
N VAL A 206 -0.14 0.66 -7.62
CA VAL A 206 1.00 0.70 -6.69
C VAL A 206 1.44 -0.69 -6.20
N SER A 207 0.54 -1.67 -6.27
CA SER A 207 0.78 -3.01 -5.74
C SER A 207 -0.13 -4.05 -6.39
N LYS A 208 0.19 -5.33 -6.13
CA LYS A 208 -0.59 -6.47 -6.63
C LYS A 208 -2.00 -6.50 -6.03
N GLU A 209 -2.14 -6.11 -4.77
CA GLU A 209 -3.39 -6.16 -4.01
C GLU A 209 -4.49 -5.32 -4.67
N VAL A 210 -4.13 -4.29 -5.45
CA VAL A 210 -5.05 -3.50 -6.26
C VAL A 210 -5.63 -4.31 -7.42
N CYS A 211 -4.83 -5.17 -8.05
CA CYS A 211 -5.30 -6.01 -9.15
C CYS A 211 -6.12 -7.20 -8.65
N ASP A 212 -5.80 -7.70 -7.45
CA ASP A 212 -6.54 -8.81 -6.83
C ASP A 212 -7.99 -8.42 -6.45
N THR A 213 -8.36 -7.13 -6.53
CA THR A 213 -9.77 -6.68 -6.38
C THR A 213 -10.57 -6.72 -7.68
N GLU A 214 -9.91 -6.90 -8.82
CA GLU A 214 -10.56 -7.00 -10.12
C GLU A 214 -10.46 -8.44 -10.64
N ASP A 215 -11.61 -9.01 -11.01
CA ASP A 215 -11.63 -10.31 -11.67
C ASP A 215 -10.85 -10.23 -12.99
N ASP A 216 -10.11 -11.29 -13.29
CA ASP A 216 -9.36 -11.44 -14.53
C ASP A 216 -8.25 -10.39 -14.77
N TYR A 217 -7.72 -9.75 -13.73
CA TYR A 217 -6.51 -8.94 -13.84
C TYR A 217 -5.29 -9.63 -13.22
N SER A 218 -4.11 -9.36 -13.78
CA SER A 218 -2.83 -9.80 -13.23
C SER A 218 -1.91 -8.60 -13.05
N TYR A 219 -1.05 -8.64 -12.04
CA TYR A 219 -0.11 -7.56 -11.75
C TYR A 219 1.22 -7.75 -12.50
N LEU A 220 1.64 -6.71 -13.21
CA LEU A 220 2.99 -6.55 -13.74
C LEU A 220 3.75 -5.53 -12.89
N LYS A 221 4.97 -5.90 -12.47
CA LYS A 221 5.88 -4.97 -11.77
C LYS A 221 6.37 -3.87 -12.71
N ALA A 222 6.87 -2.76 -12.17
CA ALA A 222 7.30 -1.58 -12.93
C ALA A 222 8.15 -1.90 -14.19
N LEU A 223 9.24 -2.67 -14.08
CA LEU A 223 10.09 -3.00 -15.25
C LEU A 223 9.41 -3.97 -16.24
N GLN A 224 8.46 -4.78 -15.78
CA GLN A 224 7.66 -5.63 -16.65
C GLN A 224 6.68 -4.80 -17.47
N VAL A 225 6.10 -3.74 -16.88
CA VAL A 225 5.27 -2.76 -17.60
C VAL A 225 6.09 -2.11 -18.72
N GLU A 226 7.31 -1.64 -18.44
CA GLU A 226 8.16 -1.00 -19.44
C GLU A 226 8.53 -1.95 -20.59
N SER A 227 8.90 -3.19 -20.27
CA SER A 227 9.33 -4.17 -21.27
C SER A 227 8.17 -4.79 -22.07
N GLN A 228 6.98 -4.97 -21.49
CA GLN A 228 5.85 -5.63 -22.14
C GLN A 228 4.87 -4.65 -22.78
N LEU A 229 4.67 -3.47 -22.18
CA LEU A 229 3.68 -2.47 -22.63
C LEU A 229 4.32 -1.25 -23.29
N ASN A 230 5.66 -1.12 -23.27
CA ASN A 230 6.37 0.05 -23.79
C ASN A 230 5.88 1.38 -23.16
N VAL A 231 5.50 1.31 -21.88
CA VAL A 231 4.94 2.39 -21.06
C VAL A 231 5.62 2.37 -19.70
N THR A 232 5.84 3.53 -19.09
CA THR A 232 6.25 3.66 -17.69
C THR A 232 5.07 4.19 -16.86
N CYS A 233 4.65 3.43 -15.86
CA CYS A 233 3.67 3.88 -14.87
C CYS A 233 4.36 4.67 -13.75
N LYS A 234 3.89 5.89 -13.47
CA LYS A 234 4.42 6.77 -12.41
C LYS A 234 3.38 7.10 -11.35
N LEU A 235 3.82 7.20 -10.10
CA LEU A 235 2.95 7.57 -8.97
C LEU A 235 2.46 9.02 -9.04
N CYS A 236 3.38 9.97 -9.23
CA CYS A 236 3.07 11.39 -9.37
C CYS A 236 3.60 12.00 -10.67
N ASP A 237 3.00 13.12 -11.06
CA ASP A 237 3.64 14.10 -11.95
C ASP A 237 4.79 14.83 -11.26
N THR A 238 5.57 15.59 -12.04
CA THR A 238 6.75 16.34 -11.56
C THR A 238 6.39 17.30 -10.42
N LEU A 239 7.15 17.26 -9.34
CA LEU A 239 7.00 18.20 -8.23
C LEU A 239 7.64 19.55 -8.58
N PRO A 240 6.99 20.70 -8.28
CA PRO A 240 7.58 22.00 -8.57
C PRO A 240 8.84 22.22 -7.73
N PHE A 241 9.87 22.83 -8.33
CA PHE A 241 11.19 23.03 -7.70
C PHE A 241 11.14 23.74 -6.32
N ALA A 242 10.09 24.52 -6.05
CA ALA A 242 9.90 25.21 -4.77
C ALA A 242 9.64 24.23 -3.61
N ASP A 243 9.07 23.06 -3.88
CA ASP A 243 8.89 22.01 -2.87
C ASP A 243 10.19 21.21 -2.67
N THR A 244 11.10 21.17 -3.64
CA THR A 244 12.35 20.40 -3.54
C THR A 244 13.44 21.05 -2.69
N GLN A 245 13.40 22.36 -2.46
CA GLN A 245 14.32 23.03 -1.54
C GLN A 245 13.64 23.21 -0.18
N GLY A 246 14.11 22.46 0.83
CA GLY A 246 13.74 22.64 2.24
C GLY A 246 14.18 24.00 2.80
N THR A 247 13.60 25.07 2.28
CA THR A 247 13.67 26.41 2.88
C THR A 247 12.50 26.53 3.83
N GLY A 248 12.79 26.34 5.13
CA GLY A 248 11.85 26.62 6.20
C GLY A 248 11.17 27.97 6.00
N GLY A 249 9.86 27.96 5.79
CA GLY A 249 9.13 29.18 5.49
C GLY A 249 7.66 28.94 5.15
N ASN A 250 6.83 29.00 6.18
CA ASN A 250 5.37 29.17 6.14
C ASN A 250 4.57 28.08 5.42
N MET A 251 4.25 27.06 6.23
CA MET A 251 3.15 26.11 6.10
C MET A 251 1.89 26.76 5.46
N PRO A 252 1.40 26.27 4.30
CA PRO A 252 0.06 26.63 3.84
C PRO A 252 -0.95 26.06 4.85
N SER A 253 -1.78 26.95 5.40
CA SER A 253 -2.83 26.56 6.33
C SER A 253 -3.77 25.55 5.64
N SER A 254 -3.86 24.35 6.21
CA SER A 254 -4.74 23.27 5.77
C SER A 254 -6.15 23.79 5.40
N PRO A 255 -6.74 23.41 4.25
CA PRO A 255 -8.12 23.75 3.96
C PRO A 255 -9.00 22.99 4.95
N THR A 256 -9.53 23.71 5.94
CA THR A 256 -10.57 23.19 6.81
C THR A 256 -11.81 22.92 5.95
N MET A 257 -12.00 21.68 5.49
CA MET A 257 -13.31 21.22 5.02
C MET A 257 -14.27 21.25 6.21
N ARG A 258 -14.93 22.39 6.40
CA ARG A 258 -16.15 22.47 7.21
C ARG A 258 -17.28 21.88 6.37
N PRO A 259 -18.05 20.91 6.90
CA PRO A 259 -19.30 20.53 6.27
C PRO A 259 -20.22 21.75 6.26
N GLN A 260 -20.69 22.15 5.08
CA GLN A 260 -21.77 23.13 4.96
C GLN A 260 -23.04 22.50 5.52
N VAL A 261 -23.31 22.77 6.79
CA VAL A 261 -24.61 22.51 7.40
C VAL A 261 -25.63 23.44 6.73
N ALA A 262 -26.60 22.83 6.03
CA ALA A 262 -27.77 23.51 5.51
C ALA A 262 -28.48 24.26 6.65
N ILE A 263 -28.68 25.56 6.43
CA ILE A 263 -29.35 26.47 7.37
C ILE A 263 -30.82 26.06 7.47
N GLN A 264 -31.23 25.55 8.64
CA GLN A 264 -32.62 25.40 9.03
C GLN A 264 -32.87 26.31 10.26
N PRO A 265 -33.86 27.23 10.23
CA PRO A 265 -34.12 28.11 11.36
C PRO A 265 -34.97 27.38 12.42
N SER A 266 -34.41 27.19 13.62
CA SER A 266 -35.17 26.74 14.79
C SER A 266 -35.09 27.76 15.92
N ASN A 267 -36.26 28.33 16.24
CA ASN A 267 -36.49 29.20 17.39
C ASN A 267 -36.76 28.34 18.62
N THR A 268 -35.86 28.30 19.62
CA THR A 268 -36.24 27.85 20.99
C THR A 268 -35.31 28.47 22.07
N PRO A 269 -35.82 28.85 23.26
CA PRO A 269 -35.18 29.76 24.23
C PRO A 269 -34.22 29.08 25.24
N PRO A 270 -33.46 29.85 26.05
CA PRO A 270 -32.37 29.34 26.89
C PRO A 270 -32.89 28.68 28.17
N SER A 271 -32.28 27.55 28.53
CA SER A 271 -32.52 26.81 29.77
C SER A 271 -31.24 26.76 30.63
N PRO A 272 -31.35 26.80 31.98
CA PRO A 272 -30.29 27.29 32.86
C PRO A 272 -29.32 26.21 33.35
N SER A 273 -28.12 26.66 33.69
CA SER A 273 -27.01 25.92 34.31
C SER A 273 -27.39 25.18 35.60
N PRO A 274 -26.72 24.06 35.91
CA PRO A 274 -26.61 23.57 37.29
C PRO A 274 -25.16 23.47 37.80
N LYS A 275 -24.92 24.26 38.86
CA LYS A 275 -24.18 23.98 40.11
C LYS A 275 -23.00 22.98 40.14
N ARG A 276 -21.82 23.54 40.43
CA ARG A 276 -20.69 22.91 41.16
C ARG A 276 -21.06 22.58 42.61
N LEU A 277 -20.58 21.45 43.14
CA LEU A 277 -20.20 21.26 44.57
C LEU A 277 -19.10 20.15 44.69
N PRO A 278 -18.37 20.04 45.83
CA PRO A 278 -16.91 19.83 45.86
C PRO A 278 -16.40 18.56 46.58
N THR A 279 -15.05 18.41 46.56
CA THR A 279 -14.16 17.73 47.55
C THR A 279 -14.18 16.18 47.56
N THR A 280 -13.07 15.45 47.41
CA THR A 280 -12.04 15.22 48.45
C THR A 280 -10.84 14.43 47.89
N SER A 281 -9.62 14.83 48.28
CA SER A 281 -8.38 14.02 48.22
C SER A 281 -8.40 12.88 49.25
N PRO A 282 -7.54 11.87 49.08
CA PRO A 282 -6.42 11.77 50.01
C PRO A 282 -5.08 11.32 49.38
N THR A 283 -4.00 11.96 49.83
CA THR A 283 -2.63 11.42 49.90
C THR A 283 -2.60 10.31 50.97
N PRO A 284 -1.74 9.27 50.91
CA PRO A 284 -0.40 9.44 51.48
C PRO A 284 0.73 8.53 50.93
N LEU A 285 1.94 8.92 51.35
CA LEU A 285 3.07 8.09 51.79
C LEU A 285 4.22 7.75 50.82
N VAL A 286 5.25 8.58 50.99
CA VAL A 286 6.69 8.37 50.81
C VAL A 286 7.19 6.99 51.26
N LYS A 287 8.05 6.39 50.44
CA LYS A 287 9.23 5.63 50.90
C LYS A 287 10.40 5.87 49.95
N SER A 288 11.35 6.69 50.40
CA SER A 288 12.71 6.70 49.88
C SER A 288 13.42 5.44 50.35
N VAL A 289 14.16 4.79 49.45
CA VAL A 289 15.23 3.87 49.82
C VAL A 289 16.46 4.34 49.08
N ASP A 290 17.30 5.05 49.83
CA ASP A 290 18.72 5.18 49.54
C ASP A 290 19.35 3.79 49.60
N SER A 291 20.18 3.49 48.60
CA SER A 291 21.25 2.49 48.75
C SER A 291 22.42 2.92 47.88
N SER A 292 23.20 3.84 48.46
CA SER A 292 24.62 3.95 48.14
C SER A 292 25.34 2.71 48.67
N SER A 293 26.07 2.01 47.81
CA SER A 293 27.16 1.14 48.22
C SER A 293 28.24 1.18 47.15
N GLN A 294 29.26 1.97 47.43
CA GLN A 294 30.59 1.77 46.88
C GLN A 294 31.09 0.40 47.32
N LEU A 295 31.59 -0.40 46.39
CA LEU A 295 32.67 -1.34 46.69
C LEU A 295 33.60 -1.45 45.49
N THR A 296 34.83 -1.03 45.75
CA THR A 296 36.06 -1.30 45.03
C THR A 296 36.32 -2.80 44.91
N GLY A 297 36.93 -3.24 43.80
CA GLY A 297 37.47 -4.59 43.70
C GLY A 297 37.88 -5.01 42.30
N SER A 298 39.10 -4.67 41.90
CA SER A 298 39.83 -5.37 40.84
C SER A 298 39.96 -6.86 41.15
N GLY A 299 39.92 -7.72 40.14
CA GLY A 299 40.35 -9.11 40.27
C GLY A 299 39.91 -9.99 39.10
N ASP A 300 40.84 -10.22 38.17
CA ASP A 300 40.85 -11.34 37.24
C ASP A 300 40.55 -12.66 37.97
N LEU A 301 39.61 -13.47 37.46
CA LEU A 301 39.74 -14.93 37.38
C LEU A 301 38.56 -15.52 36.57
N LEU A 302 38.79 -15.74 35.28
CA LEU A 302 37.96 -16.59 34.43
C LEU A 302 38.03 -18.03 34.96
N THR A 303 36.98 -18.46 35.65
CA THR A 303 36.77 -19.85 36.04
C THR A 303 35.71 -20.48 35.15
N SER A 304 36.12 -21.58 34.52
CA SER A 304 35.36 -22.50 33.69
C SER A 304 34.08 -22.99 34.39
N GLY A 305 32.94 -22.38 34.09
CA GLY A 305 31.63 -22.81 34.61
C GLY A 305 30.39 -22.29 33.87
N GLN A 306 30.54 -21.43 32.86
CA GLN A 306 29.39 -20.80 32.16
C GLN A 306 29.01 -21.43 30.81
N THR A 307 29.74 -22.43 30.32
CA THR A 307 29.48 -23.03 29.00
C THR A 307 28.29 -23.98 28.97
N ALA A 308 27.81 -24.49 30.11
CA ALA A 308 26.65 -25.37 30.14
C ALA A 308 25.30 -24.62 30.03
N GLY A 309 25.22 -23.40 30.57
CA GLY A 309 23.97 -22.62 30.58
C GLY A 309 23.57 -22.09 29.20
N VAL A 310 24.55 -21.67 28.39
CA VAL A 310 24.31 -21.14 27.04
C VAL A 310 23.81 -22.23 26.09
N VAL A 311 24.32 -23.46 26.22
CA VAL A 311 23.93 -24.58 25.34
C VAL A 311 22.50 -25.05 25.61
N ILE A 312 22.03 -25.01 26.86
CA ILE A 312 20.65 -25.38 27.20
C ILE A 312 19.67 -24.30 26.72
N GLY A 313 20.05 -23.02 26.83
CA GLY A 313 19.25 -21.91 26.34
C GLY A 313 19.05 -21.94 24.82
N THR A 314 20.11 -22.21 24.05
CA THR A 314 20.02 -22.27 22.58
C THR A 314 19.20 -23.48 22.10
N LEU A 315 19.26 -24.62 22.80
CA LEU A 315 18.45 -25.80 22.46
C LEU A 315 16.94 -25.58 22.68
N ALA A 316 16.56 -24.86 23.74
CA ALA A 316 15.16 -24.52 24.00
C ALA A 316 14.57 -23.58 22.93
N ILE A 317 15.36 -22.60 22.48
CA ILE A 317 14.96 -21.68 21.40
C ILE A 317 14.82 -22.42 20.08
N LEU A 318 15.75 -23.32 19.75
CA LEU A 318 15.67 -24.16 18.55
C LEU A 318 14.42 -25.05 18.53
N LEU A 319 14.06 -25.66 19.68
CA LEU A 319 12.85 -26.48 19.79
C LEU A 319 11.56 -25.66 19.62
N LEU A 320 11.53 -24.41 20.12
CA LEU A 320 10.39 -23.51 19.90
C LEU A 320 10.26 -23.12 18.42
N MET A 321 11.37 -22.83 17.73
CA MET A 321 11.35 -22.50 16.31
C MET A 321 10.87 -23.68 15.46
N VAL A 322 11.29 -24.92 15.77
CA VAL A 322 10.79 -26.13 15.08
C VAL A 322 9.29 -26.36 15.36
N GLY A 323 8.81 -26.09 16.58
CA GLY A 323 7.39 -26.18 16.92
C GLY A 323 6.53 -25.18 16.14
N VAL A 324 7.01 -23.94 15.96
CA VAL A 324 6.32 -22.93 15.14
C VAL A 324 6.36 -23.30 13.66
N TYR A 325 7.50 -23.77 13.16
CA TYR A 325 7.67 -24.13 11.75
C TYR A 325 6.79 -25.32 11.34
N THR A 326 6.66 -26.34 12.21
CA THR A 326 5.79 -27.50 11.96
C THR A 326 4.30 -27.16 11.99
N LYS A 327 3.90 -26.11 12.72
CA LYS A 327 2.51 -25.64 12.74
C LYS A 327 2.15 -24.83 11.49
N ILE A 328 3.12 -24.15 10.88
CA ILE A 328 2.93 -23.35 9.66
C ILE A 328 2.97 -24.22 8.40
N THR A 329 3.70 -25.34 8.43
CA THR A 329 3.92 -26.21 7.25
C THR A 329 3.07 -27.49 7.23
N SER A 330 1.99 -27.56 8.00
CA SER A 330 1.02 -28.65 7.88
C SER A 330 -0.06 -28.27 6.85
N PRO A 331 0.07 -28.64 5.55
CA PRO A 331 -1.03 -28.48 4.62
C PRO A 331 -2.17 -29.39 5.09
N GLN A 332 -3.29 -28.79 5.48
CA GLN A 332 -4.54 -29.53 5.55
C GLN A 332 -4.91 -29.94 4.13
N TRP A 333 -4.63 -31.21 3.81
CA TRP A 333 -5.22 -31.89 2.67
C TRP A 333 -6.73 -31.95 2.91
N CYS A 334 -7.47 -31.05 2.27
CA CYS A 334 -8.90 -31.25 2.05
C CYS A 334 -9.05 -32.44 1.10
N THR A 335 -9.34 -33.61 1.67
CA THR A 335 -9.80 -34.78 0.93
C THR A 335 -11.12 -34.45 0.28
N HIS A 336 -11.09 -34.27 -1.04
CA HIS A 336 -12.22 -34.26 -1.94
C HIS A 336 -12.92 -35.64 -1.84
N ASN A 337 -14.08 -35.69 -1.16
CA ASN A 337 -14.94 -36.87 -1.18
C ASN A 337 -15.79 -36.82 -2.45
N GLU A 338 -15.26 -37.41 -3.50
CA GLU A 338 -16.03 -37.84 -4.66
C GLU A 338 -16.74 -39.14 -4.29
N LYS A 339 -18.08 -39.11 -4.23
CA LYS A 339 -18.90 -40.32 -4.17
C LYS A 339 -19.92 -40.27 -5.30
N GLU A 340 -19.59 -41.00 -6.35
CA GLU A 340 -20.48 -41.38 -7.45
C GLU A 340 -21.66 -42.26 -6.97
N ILE A 341 -22.83 -41.90 -7.49
CA ILE A 341 -23.85 -42.72 -8.17
C ILE A 341 -24.53 -43.88 -7.41
N ILE A 342 -25.84 -43.71 -7.16
CA ILE A 342 -26.92 -44.68 -7.44
C ILE A 342 -28.15 -43.83 -7.84
N GLU A 343 -28.44 -43.61 -9.12
CA GLU A 343 -29.42 -44.36 -9.94
C GLU A 343 -30.78 -44.58 -9.25
N GLU A 344 -31.74 -43.70 -9.49
CA GLU A 344 -33.17 -44.08 -9.57
C GLU A 344 -33.96 -42.98 -10.31
N ALA A 345 -34.56 -43.37 -11.45
CA ALA A 345 -35.52 -42.57 -12.20
C ALA A 345 -36.85 -42.45 -11.44
N PRO A 346 -37.68 -41.43 -11.77
CA PRO A 346 -38.95 -41.83 -12.36
C PRO A 346 -39.40 -40.98 -13.56
N GLN A 347 -40.01 -41.72 -14.48
CA GLN A 347 -41.03 -41.40 -15.47
C GLN A 347 -41.55 -39.96 -15.60
N GLN A 348 -41.42 -39.47 -16.84
CA GLN A 348 -42.49 -38.89 -17.69
C GLN A 348 -43.69 -38.26 -16.98
N ASP A 349 -43.89 -36.96 -17.22
CA ASP A 349 -45.09 -36.53 -17.93
C ASP A 349 -44.87 -35.24 -18.72
N ALA A 350 -45.59 -35.18 -19.84
CA ALA A 350 -45.48 -34.21 -20.91
C ALA A 350 -45.82 -32.78 -20.48
N ASN A 351 -45.20 -31.78 -21.13
CA ASN A 351 -45.98 -30.82 -21.92
C ASN A 351 -45.12 -29.98 -22.88
N SER A 352 -45.57 -30.02 -24.12
CA SER A 352 -45.21 -29.24 -25.29
C SER A 352 -45.21 -27.73 -25.02
N LEU A 353 -44.15 -27.04 -25.44
CA LEU A 353 -44.25 -25.65 -25.88
C LEU A 353 -43.31 -25.38 -27.06
N THR A 354 -43.94 -25.28 -28.21
CA THR A 354 -43.43 -24.81 -29.50
C THR A 354 -42.90 -23.38 -29.36
N ILE A 355 -41.66 -23.13 -29.79
CA ILE A 355 -41.18 -21.77 -30.06
C ILE A 355 -40.80 -21.71 -31.54
N ASP A 356 -41.57 -20.88 -32.25
CA ASP A 356 -41.39 -20.54 -33.66
C ASP A 356 -40.03 -19.86 -33.89
N ARG A 357 -39.36 -20.35 -34.94
CA ARG A 357 -38.12 -19.84 -35.49
C ARG A 357 -38.49 -18.80 -36.55
N ILE A 358 -38.17 -17.53 -36.31
CA ILE A 358 -38.31 -16.46 -37.29
C ILE A 358 -36.92 -16.13 -37.84
N ASP A 359 -36.73 -16.40 -39.13
CA ASP A 359 -35.60 -15.92 -39.94
C ASP A 359 -35.67 -14.39 -40.12
N PRO A 360 -34.53 -13.69 -40.12
CA PRO A 360 -34.45 -12.34 -40.68
C PRO A 360 -33.79 -12.36 -42.07
N GLU A 361 -34.62 -12.26 -43.10
CA GLU A 361 -34.18 -11.82 -44.44
C GLU A 361 -34.71 -10.40 -44.72
N GLU A 362 -33.82 -9.62 -45.34
CA GLU A 362 -34.08 -8.44 -46.17
C GLU A 362 -34.84 -7.23 -45.59
N ARG A 363 -34.09 -6.11 -45.44
CA ARG A 363 -34.60 -4.83 -45.97
C ARG A 363 -33.50 -3.97 -46.57
N SER A 364 -33.55 -3.96 -47.89
CA SER A 364 -32.95 -3.04 -48.84
C SER A 364 -33.44 -1.60 -48.66
N MET A 365 -32.50 -0.67 -48.85
CA MET A 365 -32.60 0.67 -49.47
C MET A 365 -33.90 1.47 -49.34
N VAL A 366 -33.80 2.65 -48.70
CA VAL A 366 -34.45 3.88 -49.19
C VAL A 366 -33.48 5.05 -49.02
N SER A 367 -32.96 5.51 -50.16
CA SER A 367 -32.50 6.87 -50.41
C SER A 367 -33.72 7.76 -50.63
N ILE A 368 -33.73 9.01 -50.12
CA ILE A 368 -34.37 10.19 -50.74
C ILE A 368 -33.88 11.47 -50.01
N GLN A 369 -33.30 12.36 -50.84
CA GLN A 369 -33.17 13.83 -50.79
C GLN A 369 -32.32 14.52 -49.72
#